data_AF-A0A9D0NUV1-F1
#
_entry.id   AF-A0A9D0NUV1-F1
#
_cell.length_a   1.000
_cell.length_b   1.000
_cell.length_c   1.000
_cell.angle_alpha   90.00
_cell.angle_beta   90.00
_cell.angle_gamma   90.00
#
_symmetry.space_group_name_H-M   'P 1'
#
loop_
_entity.id
_entity.type
_entity.pdbx_description
1 polymer ?
#
loop_
_entity_poly.entity_id
_entity_poly.type
_entity_poly.pdbx_seq_one_letter_code
_entity_poly.pdbx_strand_id
1 'polypeptide(L)'
;MFRKAESSDIDAIHQLLIAEAGQGRFDRRLVDEPYCTGLRKNLNHIRKRGQRLDEDVRAQLLVWGNAAGDVTACLINSAIVGDQGNELWMAAVFPEFRGQGEGSRMHGQALSALHPRVDVFCRCAAEAQVFYQMNLRRGFLPLDTTSQGVRVMKLPRLGSELVEQGNPHQVLEPFVEIPAGK
;
A
#
# COMPACT_ATOMS: atom_id res chain seq x y z
N MET A 1 7.01 7.34 12.36
CA MET A 1 5.58 7.58 12.65
C MET A 1 4.85 8.04 11.40
N PHE A 2 3.55 7.74 11.28
CA PHE A 2 2.75 8.19 10.14
C PHE A 2 2.29 9.64 10.31
N ARG A 3 2.32 10.39 9.20
CA ARG A 3 1.53 11.61 9.01
C ARG A 3 0.88 11.58 7.62
N LYS A 4 -0.14 12.40 7.41
CA LYS A 4 -0.72 12.58 6.07
C LYS A 4 0.32 13.24 5.16
N ALA A 5 0.35 12.85 3.89
CA ALA A 5 1.23 13.52 2.93
C ALA A 5 0.77 14.95 2.69
N GLU A 6 1.72 15.86 2.60
CA GLU A 6 1.52 17.27 2.30
C GLU A 6 1.79 17.55 0.82
N SER A 7 1.58 18.80 0.40
CA SER A 7 1.87 19.19 -1.00
C SER A 7 3.36 19.07 -1.33
N SER A 8 4.23 19.31 -0.35
CA SER A 8 5.69 19.23 -0.44
C SER A 8 6.20 17.80 -0.65
N ASP A 9 5.47 16.78 -0.20
CA ASP A 9 5.91 15.38 -0.32
C ASP A 9 5.63 14.78 -1.70
N ILE A 10 4.65 15.33 -2.44
CA ILE A 10 4.10 14.69 -3.64
C ILE A 10 5.17 14.41 -4.69
N ASP A 11 6.09 15.34 -4.91
CA ASP A 11 7.10 15.21 -5.96
C ASP A 11 8.09 14.09 -5.62
N ALA A 12 8.54 14.03 -4.36
CA ALA A 12 9.41 12.97 -3.88
C ALA A 12 8.73 11.59 -3.92
N ILE A 13 7.47 11.50 -3.49
CA ILE A 13 6.68 10.26 -3.54
C ILE A 13 6.47 9.82 -4.99
N HIS A 14 6.10 10.73 -5.88
CA HIS A 14 5.85 10.44 -7.29
C HIS A 14 7.10 9.86 -7.96
N GLN A 15 8.25 10.50 -7.77
CA GLN A 15 9.53 10.01 -8.30
C GLN A 15 9.92 8.66 -7.71
N LEU A 16 9.74 8.46 -6.39
CA LEU A 16 9.98 7.18 -5.74
C LEU A 16 9.14 6.07 -6.37
N LEU A 17 7.84 6.27 -6.53
CA LEU A 17 6.94 5.25 -7.08
C LEU A 17 7.23 4.94 -8.56
N ILE A 18 7.60 5.94 -9.36
CA ILE A 18 8.05 5.72 -10.75
C ILE A 18 9.34 4.90 -10.78
N ALA A 19 10.32 5.24 -9.94
CA ALA A 19 11.58 4.52 -9.89
C ALA A 19 11.39 3.04 -9.47
N GLU A 20 10.45 2.78 -8.56
CA GLU A 20 10.07 1.42 -8.17
C GLU A 20 9.29 0.68 -9.28
N ALA A 21 8.44 1.38 -10.03
CA ALA A 21 7.77 0.83 -11.21
C ALA A 21 8.77 0.45 -12.31
N GLY A 22 9.81 1.26 -12.55
CA GLY A 22 10.89 0.94 -13.49
C GLY A 22 11.68 -0.33 -13.11
N GLN A 23 11.69 -0.68 -11.82
CA GLN A 23 12.25 -1.94 -11.31
C GLN A 23 11.25 -3.11 -11.35
N GLY A 24 10.04 -2.91 -11.90
CA GLY A 24 8.98 -3.92 -11.94
C GLY A 24 8.28 -4.18 -10.61
N ARG A 25 8.52 -3.38 -9.57
CA ARG A 25 7.90 -3.59 -8.25
C ARG A 25 6.47 -3.06 -8.16
N PHE A 26 6.13 -2.16 -9.07
CA PHE A 26 4.77 -1.70 -9.38
C PHE A 26 4.49 -1.89 -10.88
N ASP A 27 3.29 -1.52 -11.32
CA ASP A 27 2.93 -1.56 -12.74
C ASP A 27 3.94 -0.76 -13.58
N ARG A 28 4.65 -1.46 -14.47
CA ARG A 28 5.71 -0.88 -15.30
C ARG A 28 5.20 0.27 -16.17
N ARG A 29 3.92 0.28 -16.54
CA ARG A 29 3.34 1.37 -17.35
C ARG A 29 3.48 2.73 -16.69
N LEU A 30 3.62 2.79 -15.36
CA LEU A 30 3.78 4.04 -14.62
C LEU A 30 5.04 4.84 -15.00
N VAL A 31 6.03 4.23 -15.67
CA VAL A 31 7.21 4.96 -16.18
C VAL A 31 6.94 5.72 -17.47
N ASP A 32 5.86 5.39 -18.17
CA ASP A 32 5.52 5.95 -19.47
C ASP A 32 4.33 6.94 -19.38
N GLU A 33 4.26 7.89 -20.30
CA GLU A 33 3.05 8.70 -20.47
C GLU A 33 1.95 7.90 -21.18
N PRO A 34 0.66 8.11 -20.84
CA PRO A 34 0.14 9.13 -19.91
C PRO A 34 0.08 8.70 -18.43
N TYR A 35 0.54 7.49 -18.09
CA TYR A 35 0.36 6.88 -16.77
C TYR A 35 1.20 7.58 -15.70
N CYS A 36 2.41 8.02 -16.05
CA CYS A 36 3.28 8.81 -15.18
C CYS A 36 2.56 10.08 -14.68
N THR A 37 2.03 10.90 -15.59
CA THR A 37 1.24 12.08 -15.24
C THR A 37 -0.06 11.71 -14.52
N GLY A 38 -0.70 10.61 -14.92
CA GLY A 38 -1.88 10.04 -14.25
C GLY A 38 -1.64 9.75 -12.77
N LEU A 39 -0.51 9.12 -12.43
CA LEU A 39 -0.12 8.83 -11.05
C LEU A 39 0.01 10.11 -10.22
N ARG A 40 0.68 11.15 -10.76
CA ARG A 40 0.82 12.44 -10.04
C ARG A 40 -0.54 13.10 -9.75
N LYS A 41 -1.47 13.03 -10.72
CA LYS A 41 -2.85 13.50 -10.52
C LYS A 41 -3.55 12.67 -9.45
N ASN A 42 -3.38 11.36 -9.48
CA ASN A 42 -3.98 10.44 -8.52
C ASN A 42 -3.48 10.72 -7.08
N LEU A 43 -2.16 10.83 -6.89
CA LEU A 43 -1.56 11.16 -5.59
C LEU A 43 -2.10 12.49 -5.02
N ASN A 44 -2.23 13.52 -5.86
CA ASN A 44 -2.82 14.78 -5.45
C ASN A 44 -4.31 14.66 -5.09
N HIS A 45 -5.05 13.83 -5.82
CA HIS A 45 -6.46 13.59 -5.55
C HIS A 45 -6.63 12.86 -4.22
N ILE A 46 -5.87 11.79 -3.97
CA ILE A 46 -5.85 11.07 -2.70
C ILE A 46 -5.50 12.02 -1.56
N ARG A 47 -4.46 12.84 -1.71
CA ARG A 47 -4.08 13.83 -0.69
C ARG A 47 -5.23 14.80 -0.35
N LYS A 48 -5.90 15.36 -1.36
CA LYS A 48 -6.89 16.43 -1.18
C LYS A 48 -8.29 15.91 -0.82
N ARG A 49 -8.65 14.72 -1.30
CA ARG A 49 -10.03 14.19 -1.26
C ARG A 49 -10.14 12.85 -0.55
N GLY A 50 -9.02 12.18 -0.24
CA GLY A 50 -9.04 10.85 0.37
C GLY A 50 -9.59 9.79 -0.59
N GLN A 51 -9.34 9.94 -1.89
CA GLN A 51 -9.93 9.09 -2.92
C GLN A 51 -8.98 8.92 -4.12
N ARG A 52 -8.91 7.69 -4.62
CA ARG A 52 -8.26 7.33 -5.89
C ARG A 52 -9.11 7.74 -7.08
N LEU A 53 -8.51 8.44 -8.03
CA LEU A 53 -9.16 8.92 -9.25
C LEU A 53 -9.30 7.82 -10.31
N ASP A 54 -8.39 6.84 -10.31
CA ASP A 54 -8.33 5.75 -11.28
C ASP A 54 -9.42 4.69 -11.06
N GLU A 55 -9.78 4.40 -9.81
CA GLU A 55 -10.78 3.38 -9.45
C GLU A 55 -11.99 3.93 -8.67
N ASP A 56 -12.03 5.25 -8.41
CA ASP A 56 -13.10 5.91 -7.64
C ASP A 56 -13.27 5.37 -6.20
N VAL A 57 -12.21 4.80 -5.60
CA VAL A 57 -12.23 4.20 -4.26
C VAL A 57 -11.62 5.09 -3.18
N ARG A 58 -12.07 4.94 -1.93
CA ARG A 58 -11.48 5.60 -0.76
C ARG A 58 -9.98 5.26 -0.65
N ALA A 59 -9.15 6.22 -0.29
CA ALA A 59 -7.72 5.99 -0.08
C ALA A 59 -7.07 7.04 0.83
N GLN A 60 -5.95 6.66 1.43
CA GLN A 60 -5.13 7.49 2.30
C GLN A 60 -3.69 7.50 1.82
N LEU A 61 -3.15 8.69 1.54
CA LEU A 61 -1.74 8.87 1.20
C LEU A 61 -0.95 9.29 2.44
N LEU A 62 -0.04 8.42 2.87
CA LEU A 62 0.74 8.56 4.10
C LEU A 62 2.22 8.61 3.80
N VAL A 63 2.93 9.34 4.66
CA VAL A 63 4.39 9.27 4.75
C VAL A 63 4.82 8.81 6.13
N TRP A 64 5.99 8.20 6.18
CA TRP A 64 6.60 7.66 7.39
C TRP A 64 7.84 8.46 7.77
N GLY A 65 7.77 9.13 8.92
CA GLY A 65 8.89 9.87 9.50
C GLY A 65 9.77 9.01 10.41
N ASN A 66 11.08 9.21 10.41
CA ASN A 66 11.98 8.65 11.43
C ASN A 66 12.02 9.55 12.69
N ALA A 67 12.82 9.17 13.70
CA ALA A 67 12.97 9.96 14.93
C ALA A 67 13.72 11.29 14.73
N ALA A 68 14.49 11.43 13.64
CA ALA A 68 15.17 12.66 13.26
C ALA A 68 14.26 13.66 12.52
N GLY A 69 13.03 13.24 12.17
CA GLY A 69 12.06 14.06 11.45
C GLY A 69 12.09 13.89 9.92
N ASP A 70 12.97 13.03 9.40
CA ASP A 70 13.06 12.79 7.95
C ASP A 70 11.90 11.92 7.46
N VAL A 71 11.38 12.23 6.28
CA VAL A 71 10.47 11.34 5.56
C VAL A 71 11.27 10.22 4.91
N THR A 72 11.03 8.98 5.33
CA THR A 72 11.83 7.81 4.94
C THR A 72 11.08 6.80 4.07
N ALA A 73 9.75 6.84 4.08
CA ALA A 73 8.92 5.96 3.27
C ALA A 73 7.53 6.55 3.02
N CYS A 74 6.80 5.96 2.08
CA CYS A 74 5.40 6.26 1.81
C CYS A 74 4.55 4.98 1.81
N LEU A 75 3.27 5.16 2.12
CA LEU A 75 2.26 4.10 2.10
C LEU A 75 0.94 4.67 1.57
N ILE A 76 0.29 3.93 0.67
CA ILE A 76 -1.09 4.18 0.28
C ILE A 76 -1.94 3.03 0.80
N ASN A 77 -2.87 3.35 1.70
CA ASN A 77 -3.92 2.45 2.14
C ASN A 77 -5.18 2.76 1.31
N SER A 78 -5.70 1.79 0.57
CA SER A 78 -6.81 1.95 -0.36
C SER A 78 -7.95 1.01 0.01
N ALA A 79 -9.19 1.43 -0.24
CA ALA A 79 -10.29 0.49 -0.38
C ALA A 79 -10.07 -0.36 -1.66
N ILE A 80 -10.70 -1.54 -1.69
CA ILE A 80 -10.66 -2.46 -2.83
C ILE A 80 -11.82 -2.17 -3.78
N VAL A 81 -13.00 -1.87 -3.24
CA VAL A 81 -14.20 -1.52 -4.01
C VAL A 81 -15.01 -0.48 -3.24
N GLY A 82 -15.36 0.63 -3.90
CA GLY A 82 -16.03 1.76 -3.26
C GLY A 82 -15.34 2.22 -1.98
N ASP A 83 -15.99 2.00 -0.84
CA ASP A 83 -15.51 2.29 0.51
C ASP A 83 -15.26 1.02 1.36
N GLN A 84 -15.01 -0.12 0.72
CA GLN A 84 -14.85 -1.42 1.37
C GLN A 84 -13.47 -2.05 1.13
N GLY A 85 -13.00 -2.78 2.13
CA GLY A 85 -11.73 -3.47 2.18
C GLY A 85 -10.57 -2.55 2.54
N ASN A 86 -9.43 -3.15 2.88
CA ASN A 86 -8.18 -2.43 3.11
C ASN A 86 -7.05 -3.12 2.34
N GLU A 87 -6.51 -2.43 1.34
CA GLU A 87 -5.33 -2.84 0.59
C GLU A 87 -4.16 -1.88 0.89
N LEU A 88 -3.01 -2.44 1.27
CA LEU A 88 -1.74 -1.73 1.24
C LEU A 88 -1.28 -1.63 -0.21
N TRP A 89 -1.90 -0.71 -0.97
CA TRP A 89 -1.82 -0.63 -2.43
C TRP A 89 -0.41 -0.32 -2.94
N MET A 90 0.24 0.70 -2.36
CA MET A 90 1.63 1.04 -2.70
C MET A 90 2.40 1.33 -1.42
N ALA A 91 3.56 0.70 -1.25
CA ALA A 91 4.46 0.91 -0.13
C ALA A 91 5.90 0.98 -0.64
N ALA A 92 6.62 2.06 -0.36
CA ALA A 92 8.00 2.23 -0.81
C ALA A 92 8.84 2.97 0.22
N VAL A 93 10.10 2.56 0.33
CA VAL A 93 11.12 3.20 1.19
C VAL A 93 12.09 3.95 0.28
N PHE A 94 12.38 5.20 0.62
CA PHE A 94 13.38 6.01 -0.08
C PHE A 94 14.74 5.30 -0.04
N PRO A 95 15.49 5.23 -1.16
CA PRO A 95 16.69 4.41 -1.29
C PRO A 95 17.72 4.58 -0.17
N GLU A 96 17.95 5.80 0.27
CA GLU A 96 18.90 6.19 1.32
C GLU A 96 18.53 5.66 2.71
N PHE A 97 17.26 5.31 2.95
CA PHE A 97 16.77 4.75 4.22
C PHE A 97 16.55 3.23 4.18
N ARG A 98 16.89 2.57 3.07
CA ARG A 98 16.78 1.10 2.96
C ARG A 98 17.83 0.40 3.83
N GLY A 99 17.49 -0.80 4.30
CA GLY A 99 18.35 -1.58 5.20
C GLY A 99 18.35 -1.10 6.67
N GLN A 100 17.73 0.03 6.99
CA GLN A 100 17.70 0.61 8.34
C GLN A 100 16.47 0.19 9.17
N GLY A 101 15.64 -0.69 8.61
CA GLY A 101 14.41 -1.19 9.26
C GLY A 101 13.17 -0.30 9.08
N GLU A 102 13.27 0.84 8.39
CA GLU A 102 12.14 1.78 8.24
C GLU A 102 10.91 1.15 7.59
N GLY A 103 11.07 0.39 6.50
CA GLY A 103 9.95 -0.31 5.87
C GLY A 103 9.26 -1.32 6.79
N SER A 104 10.04 -2.00 7.66
CA SER A 104 9.50 -2.96 8.64
C SER A 104 8.73 -2.25 9.75
N ARG A 105 9.24 -1.10 10.24
CA ARG A 105 8.55 -0.29 11.26
C ARG A 105 7.27 0.34 10.70
N MET A 106 7.34 0.95 9.52
CA MET A 106 6.19 1.51 8.82
C MET A 106 5.09 0.46 8.63
N HIS A 107 5.45 -0.69 8.06
CA HIS A 107 4.50 -1.76 7.79
C HIS A 107 3.95 -2.38 9.09
N GLY A 108 4.78 -2.57 10.12
CA GLY A 108 4.33 -3.02 11.43
C GLY A 108 3.31 -2.07 12.07
N GLN A 109 3.54 -0.76 11.98
CA GLN A 109 2.61 0.24 12.49
C GLN A 109 1.28 0.26 11.69
N ALA A 110 1.35 0.08 10.38
CA ALA A 110 0.15 0.00 9.54
C ALA A 110 -0.71 -1.21 9.95
N LEU A 111 -0.07 -2.37 10.15
CA LEU A 111 -0.78 -3.58 10.57
C LEU A 111 -1.31 -3.49 11.99
N SER A 112 -0.60 -2.86 12.94
CA SER A 112 -1.15 -2.67 14.29
C SER A 112 -2.38 -1.78 14.32
N ALA A 113 -2.51 -0.89 13.32
CA ALA A 113 -3.73 -0.12 13.14
C ALA A 113 -4.83 -0.99 12.52
N LEU A 114 -4.55 -1.75 11.47
CA LEU A 114 -5.60 -2.44 10.71
C LEU A 114 -6.00 -3.80 11.31
N HIS A 115 -5.02 -4.65 11.60
CA HIS A 115 -5.21 -5.97 12.19
C HIS A 115 -5.24 -5.88 13.73
N PRO A 116 -6.13 -6.60 14.42
CA PRO A 116 -7.00 -7.69 13.95
C PRO A 116 -8.41 -7.24 13.52
N ARG A 117 -8.64 -5.96 13.20
CA ARG A 117 -10.00 -5.41 13.01
C ARG A 117 -10.59 -5.71 11.63
N VAL A 118 -9.75 -5.68 10.60
CA VAL A 118 -10.14 -5.88 9.19
C VAL A 118 -9.18 -6.82 8.49
N ASP A 119 -9.66 -7.47 7.44
CA ASP A 119 -8.78 -8.16 6.49
C ASP A 119 -7.86 -7.13 5.81
N VAL A 120 -6.56 -7.43 5.73
CA VAL A 120 -5.59 -6.57 5.06
C VAL A 120 -5.06 -7.26 3.82
N PHE A 121 -5.23 -6.63 2.67
CA PHE A 121 -4.77 -7.14 1.39
C PHE A 121 -3.50 -6.43 0.94
N CYS A 122 -2.73 -7.11 0.12
CA CYS A 122 -1.68 -6.47 -0.67
C CYS A 122 -1.40 -7.28 -1.93
N ARG A 123 -0.88 -6.60 -2.95
CA ARG A 123 -0.40 -7.21 -4.19
C ARG A 123 1.09 -6.99 -4.32
N CYS A 124 1.82 -8.07 -4.57
CA CYS A 124 3.27 -8.06 -4.71
C CYS A 124 3.64 -8.53 -6.13
N ALA A 125 4.19 -7.63 -6.95
CA ALA A 125 4.84 -8.04 -8.19
C ALA A 125 5.93 -9.10 -7.94
N ALA A 126 6.30 -9.87 -8.96
CA ALA A 126 7.32 -10.92 -8.82
C ALA A 126 8.65 -10.34 -8.30
N GLU A 127 9.01 -9.16 -8.78
CA GLU A 127 10.22 -8.40 -8.45
C GLU A 127 10.19 -7.81 -7.02
N ALA A 128 9.03 -7.68 -6.39
CA ALA A 128 8.86 -7.14 -5.03
C ALA A 128 9.14 -8.19 -3.93
N GLN A 129 10.22 -8.97 -4.09
CA GLN A 129 10.49 -10.15 -3.26
C GLN A 129 10.69 -9.82 -1.77
N VAL A 130 11.32 -8.68 -1.46
CA VAL A 130 11.53 -8.26 -0.07
C VAL A 130 10.20 -7.99 0.63
N PHE A 131 9.29 -7.28 -0.03
CA PHE A 131 7.97 -6.98 0.52
C PHE A 131 7.13 -8.26 0.66
N TYR A 132 7.16 -9.15 -0.34
CA TYR A 132 6.51 -10.46 -0.27
C TYR A 132 6.98 -11.30 0.92
N GLN A 133 8.29 -11.46 1.10
CA GLN A 133 8.85 -12.21 2.24
C GLN A 133 8.52 -11.55 3.58
N MET A 134 8.48 -10.22 3.60
CA MET A 134 8.10 -9.45 4.77
C MET A 134 6.62 -9.68 5.17
N ASN A 135 5.72 -9.81 4.19
CA ASN A 135 4.31 -10.12 4.42
C ASN A 135 4.12 -11.57 4.91
N LEU A 136 4.81 -12.54 4.29
CA LEU A 136 4.77 -13.94 4.74
C LEU A 136 5.16 -14.09 6.21
N ARG A 137 6.26 -13.44 6.63
CA ARG A 137 6.72 -13.46 8.04
C ARG A 137 5.73 -12.86 9.03
N ARG A 138 4.78 -12.06 8.55
CA ARG A 138 3.72 -11.43 9.34
C ARG A 138 2.38 -12.15 9.25
N GLY A 139 2.34 -13.33 8.65
CA GLY A 139 1.15 -14.16 8.57
C GLY A 139 0.22 -13.83 7.41
N PHE A 140 0.65 -13.02 6.43
CA PHE A 140 -0.09 -12.91 5.18
C PHE A 140 -0.08 -14.26 4.45
N LEU A 141 -1.25 -14.67 3.99
CA LEU A 141 -1.46 -15.87 3.22
C LEU A 141 -1.50 -15.51 1.73
N PRO A 142 -0.77 -16.24 0.87
CA PRO A 142 -0.93 -16.10 -0.57
C PRO A 142 -2.31 -16.65 -0.96
N LEU A 143 -3.09 -15.84 -1.68
CA LEU A 143 -4.42 -16.23 -2.16
C LEU A 143 -4.39 -16.70 -3.60
N ASP A 144 -3.68 -15.94 -4.46
CA ASP A 144 -3.64 -16.16 -5.90
C ASP A 144 -2.36 -15.57 -6.51
N THR A 145 -2.04 -15.95 -7.74
CA THR A 145 -1.02 -15.31 -8.58
C THR A 145 -1.61 -15.04 -9.96
N THR A 146 -1.64 -13.77 -10.34
CA THR A 146 -2.19 -13.37 -11.65
C THR A 146 -1.33 -13.91 -12.80
N SER A 147 -1.88 -13.89 -14.02
CA SER A 147 -1.13 -14.26 -15.24
C SER A 147 0.13 -13.40 -15.47
N GLN A 148 0.22 -12.24 -14.83
CA GLN A 148 1.38 -11.34 -14.87
C GLN A 148 2.37 -11.58 -13.72
N GLY A 149 2.18 -12.65 -12.93
CA GLY A 149 3.05 -13.00 -11.81
C GLY A 149 2.86 -12.12 -10.57
N VAL A 150 1.77 -11.34 -10.49
CA VAL A 150 1.44 -10.55 -9.31
C VAL A 150 0.80 -11.45 -8.26
N ARG A 151 1.43 -11.53 -7.09
CA ARG A 151 0.98 -12.35 -5.96
C ARG A 151 -0.02 -11.56 -5.14
N VAL A 152 -1.23 -12.06 -5.03
CA VAL A 152 -2.28 -11.49 -4.17
C VAL A 152 -2.16 -12.15 -2.81
N MET A 153 -2.07 -11.33 -1.76
CA MET A 153 -1.94 -11.81 -0.39
C MET A 153 -2.96 -11.16 0.52
N LYS A 154 -3.32 -11.88 1.59
CA LYS A 154 -4.26 -11.42 2.61
C LYS A 154 -3.77 -11.79 4.00
N LEU A 155 -3.81 -10.84 4.93
CA LEU A 155 -3.76 -11.09 6.36
C LEU A 155 -5.20 -11.11 6.87
N PRO A 156 -5.74 -12.28 7.23
CA PRO A 156 -7.11 -12.37 7.74
C PRO A 156 -7.22 -11.67 9.10
N ARG A 157 -8.35 -11.01 9.35
CA ARG A 157 -8.70 -10.50 10.68
C ARG A 157 -8.82 -11.64 11.69
N LEU A 158 -8.69 -11.34 12.98
CA LEU A 158 -8.83 -12.38 14.00
C LEU A 158 -10.28 -12.89 14.05
N GLY A 159 -10.43 -14.21 14.07
CA GLY A 159 -11.72 -14.86 14.14
C GLY A 159 -12.52 -14.84 12.83
N SER A 160 -11.94 -14.42 11.71
CA SER A 160 -12.50 -14.79 10.40
C SER A 160 -12.17 -16.24 10.10
N GLU A 161 -13.15 -16.96 9.55
CA GLU A 161 -12.85 -18.24 8.91
C GLU A 161 -11.88 -17.95 7.75
N LEU A 162 -10.85 -18.78 7.62
CA LEU A 162 -10.00 -18.78 6.43
C LEU A 162 -10.92 -19.11 5.27
N VAL A 163 -11.43 -18.07 4.59
CA VAL A 163 -12.28 -18.23 3.42
C VAL A 163 -11.52 -19.16 2.47
N GLU A 164 -12.04 -20.38 2.33
CA GLU A 164 -11.47 -21.36 1.43
C GLU A 164 -11.30 -20.71 0.05
N GLN A 165 -10.15 -20.98 -0.60
CA GLN A 165 -9.90 -20.51 -1.95
C GLN A 165 -11.10 -20.87 -2.83
N GLY A 166 -11.85 -19.85 -3.29
CA GLY A 166 -13.00 -20.05 -4.17
C GLY A 166 -14.37 -19.66 -3.63
N ASN A 167 -14.52 -19.05 -2.45
CA ASN A 167 -15.82 -18.48 -2.05
C ASN A 167 -16.09 -17.14 -2.77
N PRO A 168 -17.06 -17.06 -3.70
CA PRO A 168 -17.36 -15.85 -4.47
C PRO A 168 -18.03 -14.73 -3.64
N HIS A 169 -18.28 -14.96 -2.34
CA HIS A 169 -19.01 -14.04 -1.46
C HIS A 169 -18.18 -13.51 -0.29
N GLN A 170 -16.86 -13.32 -0.48
CA GLN A 170 -16.07 -12.65 0.55
C GLN A 170 -16.60 -11.23 0.78
N VAL A 171 -17.27 -11.03 1.91
CA VAL A 171 -17.76 -9.73 2.34
C VAL A 171 -16.57 -8.91 2.81
N LEU A 172 -16.35 -7.76 2.20
CA LEU A 172 -15.31 -6.81 2.60
C LEU A 172 -15.85 -5.90 3.71
N GLU A 173 -15.06 -5.69 4.76
CA GLU A 173 -15.39 -4.74 5.81
C GLU A 173 -15.32 -3.29 5.29
N PRO A 174 -15.98 -2.32 5.96
CA PRO A 174 -15.77 -0.90 5.65
C PRO A 174 -14.29 -0.51 5.75
N PHE A 175 -13.84 0.36 4.86
CA PHE A 175 -12.47 0.87 4.81
C PHE A 175 -12.09 1.54 6.13
N VAL A 176 -10.98 1.11 6.71
CA VAL A 176 -10.41 1.69 7.94
C VAL A 176 -9.19 2.53 7.60
N GLU A 177 -9.20 3.80 8.01
CA GLU A 177 -8.01 4.65 7.93
C GLU A 177 -6.95 4.25 8.96
N ILE A 178 -5.68 4.39 8.58
CA ILE A 178 -4.55 4.25 9.50
C ILE A 178 -4.43 5.60 10.26
N PRO A 179 -4.37 5.60 11.60
CA PRO A 179 -4.14 6.81 12.37
C PRO A 179 -2.83 7.48 11.95
N ALA A 180 -2.90 8.78 11.65
CA ALA A 180 -1.77 9.57 11.22
C ALA A 180 -1.72 10.87 12.02
N GLY A 181 -0.51 11.30 12.38
CA GLY A 181 -0.27 12.63 12.93
C GLY A 181 -0.66 13.72 11.94
N LYS A 182 -0.76 14.95 12.44
CA LYS A 182 -0.86 16.14 11.60
C LYS A 182 0.37 16.23 10.70
#